data_AF-A0A2A7BAC5-F1
#
_entry.id   AF-A0A2A7BAC5-F1
#
_cell.length_a   1.000
_cell.length_b   1.000
_cell.length_c   1.000
_cell.angle_alpha   90.00
_cell.angle_beta   90.00
_cell.angle_gamma   90.00
#
_symmetry.space_group_name_H-M   'P 1'
#
loop_
_entity.id
_entity.type
_entity.pdbx_description
1 polymer ?
#
loop_
_entity_poly.entity_id
_entity_poly.type
_entity_poly.pdbx_seq_one_letter_code
_entity_poly.pdbx_strand_id
1 'polypeptide(L)'
;KVYHRAYYSLDAYSWLENYALEHSRSPEDILLEREEMTTRLRLIAALPVALAHATPAQSRRVHAYYIAGIKQPEIARREGIHSSKVSVAIHRGLRSMRRCYDDLFQTE
;
A
#
# COMPACT_ATOMS: atom_id res chain seq x y z
N LYS A 1 6.06 33.88 -40.78
CA LYS A 1 5.54 33.22 -39.56
C LYS A 1 4.32 32.43 -39.95
N VAL A 2 4.40 31.10 -39.95
CA VAL A 2 3.24 30.24 -40.24
C VAL A 2 2.45 30.13 -38.95
N TYR A 3 1.23 30.65 -38.94
CA TYR A 3 0.30 30.45 -37.84
C TYR A 3 -0.36 29.07 -38.04
N HIS A 4 -0.19 28.17 -37.08
CA HIS A 4 -0.99 26.96 -37.01
C HIS A 4 -2.30 27.28 -36.33
N ARG A 5 -3.37 27.30 -37.12
CA ARG A 5 -4.74 27.42 -36.65
C ARG A 5 -5.18 26.05 -36.19
N ALA A 6 -5.08 25.79 -34.89
CA ALA A 6 -5.47 24.51 -34.34
C ALA A 6 -6.99 24.49 -34.10
N TYR A 7 -7.69 23.63 -34.82
CA TYR A 7 -9.13 23.39 -34.66
C TYR A 7 -9.34 22.33 -33.59
N TYR A 8 -9.27 22.72 -32.31
CA TYR A 8 -9.66 21.85 -31.21
C TYR A 8 -11.08 22.22 -30.77
N SER A 9 -12.10 21.61 -31.38
CA SER A 9 -13.40 21.50 -30.73
C SER A 9 -13.41 20.21 -29.93
N LEU A 10 -13.65 20.30 -28.62
CA LEU A 10 -13.76 19.14 -27.72
C LEU A 10 -14.91 18.18 -28.12
N ASP A 11 -15.77 18.64 -29.03
CA ASP A 11 -16.99 17.99 -29.52
C ASP A 11 -16.83 17.37 -30.93
N ALA A 12 -15.58 17.26 -31.43
CA ALA A 12 -15.32 16.92 -32.84
C ALA A 12 -15.78 15.52 -33.25
N TYR A 13 -16.12 14.64 -32.31
CA TYR A 13 -16.40 13.25 -32.63
C TYR A 13 -17.46 12.61 -31.71
N SER A 14 -18.62 12.31 -32.29
CA SER A 14 -19.73 11.56 -31.64
C SER A 14 -19.31 10.19 -31.09
N TRP A 15 -18.22 9.58 -31.58
CA TRP A 15 -17.70 8.33 -31.04
C TRP A 15 -17.04 8.49 -29.66
N LEU A 16 -16.62 9.70 -29.26
CA LEU A 16 -15.96 9.94 -27.98
C LEU A 16 -16.91 9.68 -26.79
N GLU A 17 -18.18 10.07 -26.93
CA GLU A 17 -19.23 9.79 -25.94
C GLU A 17 -19.54 8.28 -25.88
N ASN A 18 -19.63 7.61 -27.03
CA ASN A 18 -19.83 6.16 -27.09
C ASN A 18 -18.64 5.38 -26.55
N TYR A 19 -17.41 5.87 -26.74
CA TYR A 19 -16.19 5.24 -26.23
C TYR A 19 -16.17 5.19 -24.70
N ALA A 20 -16.59 6.25 -24.01
CA ALA A 20 -16.67 6.28 -22.55
C ALA A 20 -17.73 5.31 -22.00
N LEU A 21 -18.82 5.07 -22.75
CA LEU A 21 -19.86 4.11 -22.40
C LEU A 21 -19.44 2.66 -22.70
N GLU A 22 -18.80 2.41 -23.84
CA GLU A 22 -18.29 1.10 -24.26
C GLU A 22 -17.06 0.65 -23.47
N HIS A 23 -16.28 1.58 -22.91
CA HIS A 23 -15.13 1.33 -22.03
C HIS A 23 -15.47 1.56 -20.54
N SER A 24 -16.77 1.59 -20.20
CA SER A 24 -17.19 1.59 -18.81
C SER A 24 -16.80 0.26 -18.15
N ARG A 25 -16.47 0.29 -16.85
CA ARG A 25 -16.13 -0.92 -16.10
C ARG A 25 -17.31 -1.87 -16.12
N SER A 26 -17.04 -3.16 -16.38
CA SER A 26 -18.08 -4.19 -16.29
C SER A 26 -18.66 -4.22 -14.87
N PRO A 27 -19.95 -4.54 -14.69
CA PRO A 27 -20.51 -4.81 -13.37
C PRO A 27 -19.70 -5.83 -12.56
N GLU A 28 -19.08 -6.80 -13.23
CA GLU A 28 -18.16 -7.77 -12.61
C GLU A 28 -16.89 -7.09 -12.06
N ASP A 29 -16.29 -6.18 -12.82
CA ASP A 29 -15.10 -5.42 -12.40
C ASP A 29 -15.41 -4.58 -11.16
N ILE A 30 -16.59 -3.96 -11.10
CA ILE A 30 -17.02 -3.14 -9.96
C ILE A 30 -17.16 -3.99 -8.68
N LEU A 31 -17.70 -5.21 -8.81
CA LEU A 31 -17.83 -6.13 -7.69
C LEU A 31 -16.45 -6.62 -7.21
N LEU A 32 -15.58 -6.97 -8.15
CA LEU A 32 -14.21 -7.39 -7.86
C LEU A 32 -13.43 -6.28 -7.14
N GLU A 33 -13.44 -5.06 -7.66
CA GLU A 33 -12.78 -3.91 -7.01
C GLU A 33 -13.30 -3.65 -5.60
N ARG A 34 -14.61 -3.86 -5.39
CA ARG A 34 -15.20 -3.72 -4.06
C ARG A 34 -14.69 -4.79 -3.12
N GLU A 35 -14.56 -6.03 -3.56
CA GLU A 35 -13.98 -7.13 -2.78
C GLU A 35 -12.49 -6.93 -2.49
N GLU A 36 -11.71 -6.48 -3.48
CA GLU A 36 -10.31 -6.09 -3.30
C GLU A 36 -10.17 -4.93 -2.30
N MET A 37 -11.08 -3.96 -2.34
CA MET A 37 -11.07 -2.85 -1.41
C MET A 37 -11.44 -3.30 0.01
N THR A 38 -12.44 -4.17 0.18
CA THR A 38 -12.80 -4.67 1.52
C THR A 38 -11.69 -5.52 2.13
N THR A 39 -11.09 -6.42 1.35
CA THR A 39 -9.92 -7.23 1.79
C THR A 39 -8.74 -6.33 2.16
N ARG A 40 -8.43 -5.32 1.35
CA ARG A 40 -7.39 -4.32 1.66
C ARG A 40 -7.68 -3.58 2.97
N LEU A 41 -8.92 -3.13 3.19
CA LEU A 41 -9.31 -2.45 4.41
C LEU A 41 -9.20 -3.35 5.64
N ARG A 42 -9.58 -4.64 5.52
CA ARG A 42 -9.39 -5.63 6.60
C ARG A 42 -7.91 -5.81 6.95
N LEU A 43 -7.04 -5.91 5.95
CA LEU A 43 -5.58 -6.01 6.17
C LEU A 43 -5.00 -4.79 6.87
N ILE A 44 -5.46 -3.58 6.50
CA ILE A 44 -5.06 -2.32 7.14
C ILE A 44 -5.58 -2.27 8.59
N ALA A 45 -6.82 -2.67 8.83
CA ALA A 45 -7.40 -2.68 10.17
C ALA A 45 -6.67 -3.65 11.12
N ALA A 46 -6.12 -4.76 10.59
CA ALA A 46 -5.32 -5.72 11.36
C ALA A 46 -3.87 -5.25 11.63
N LEU A 47 -3.40 -4.19 10.97
CA LEU A 47 -2.00 -3.74 11.07
C LEU A 47 -1.57 -3.35 12.50
N PRO A 48 -2.37 -2.64 13.32
CA PRO A 48 -2.03 -2.37 14.70
C PRO A 48 -1.87 -3.65 15.54
N VAL A 49 -2.72 -4.65 15.29
CA VAL A 49 -2.69 -5.95 15.97
C VAL A 49 -1.42 -6.70 15.60
N ALA A 50 -1.09 -6.78 14.31
CA ALA A 50 0.13 -7.40 13.83
C ALA A 50 1.39 -6.72 14.39
N LEU A 51 1.41 -5.39 14.45
CA LEU A 51 2.50 -4.63 15.06
C LEU A 51 2.63 -4.87 16.57
N ALA A 52 1.53 -5.07 17.28
CA ALA A 52 1.53 -5.40 18.71
C ALA A 52 2.00 -6.84 18.99
N HIS A 53 1.86 -7.75 18.03
CA HIS A 53 2.35 -9.13 18.12
C HIS A 53 3.89 -9.22 18.06
N ALA A 54 4.56 -8.19 17.52
CA ALA A 54 6.02 -8.09 17.56
C ALA A 54 6.50 -7.48 18.90
N THR A 55 7.77 -7.69 19.26
CA THR A 55 8.29 -7.04 20.48
C THR A 55 8.31 -5.51 20.31
N PRO A 56 8.18 -4.72 21.39
CA PRO A 56 8.08 -3.26 21.27
C PRO A 56 9.23 -2.62 20.48
N ALA A 57 10.45 -3.16 20.59
CA ALA A 57 11.60 -2.69 19.82
C ALA A 57 11.50 -3.03 18.32
N GLN A 58 10.99 -4.21 17.98
CA GLN A 58 10.78 -4.61 16.58
C GLN A 58 9.68 -3.76 15.96
N SER A 59 8.55 -3.61 16.64
CA SER A 59 7.40 -2.82 16.21
C SER A 59 7.79 -1.36 15.93
N ARG A 60 8.49 -0.72 16.88
CA ARG A 60 9.00 0.65 16.68
C ARG A 60 9.92 0.78 15.47
N ARG A 61 10.84 -0.17 15.26
CA ARG A 61 11.79 -0.12 14.13
C ARG A 61 11.13 -0.40 12.79
N VAL A 62 10.15 -1.32 12.74
CA VAL A 62 9.32 -1.59 11.55
C VAL A 62 8.51 -0.35 11.19
N HIS A 63 7.84 0.26 12.18
CA HIS A 63 7.08 1.50 11.99
C HIS A 63 7.99 2.64 11.51
N ALA A 64 9.14 2.84 12.15
CA ALA A 64 10.09 3.88 11.75
C ALA A 64 10.57 3.72 10.30
N TYR A 65 10.83 2.49 9.85
CA TYR A 65 11.35 2.23 8.51
C TYR A 65 10.27 2.28 7.42
N TYR A 66 9.17 1.54 7.57
CA TYR A 66 8.15 1.40 6.52
C TYR A 66 7.06 2.47 6.56
N ILE A 67 6.67 2.94 7.76
CA ILE A 67 5.56 3.88 7.92
C ILE A 67 6.10 5.32 7.96
N ALA A 68 7.17 5.56 8.71
CA ALA A 68 7.78 6.90 8.83
C ALA A 68 8.90 7.18 7.80
N GLY A 69 9.30 6.19 7.00
CA GLY A 69 10.30 6.36 5.93
C GLY A 69 11.73 6.67 6.42
N ILE A 70 12.05 6.39 7.68
CA ILE A 70 13.37 6.66 8.26
C ILE A 70 14.35 5.56 7.85
N LYS A 71 15.50 5.92 7.28
CA LYS A 71 16.53 4.95 6.87
C LYS A 71 17.12 4.19 8.06
N GLN A 72 17.43 2.90 7.90
CA GLN A 72 17.97 2.06 8.98
C GLN A 72 19.23 2.61 9.67
N PRO A 73 20.21 3.23 8.98
CA PRO A 73 21.36 3.84 9.65
C PRO A 73 20.98 5.01 10.55
N GLU A 74 19.94 5.76 10.19
CA GLU A 74 19.42 6.85 11.02
C GLU A 74 18.70 6.33 12.26
N ILE A 75 17.91 5.25 12.12
CA ILE A 75 17.32 4.53 13.26
C ILE A 75 18.43 4.03 14.20
N ALA A 76 19.48 3.44 13.64
CA ALA A 76 20.62 2.91 14.39
C ALA A 76 21.33 4.01 15.19
N ARG A 77 21.56 5.19 14.58
CA ARG A 77 22.13 6.36 15.25
C ARG A 77 21.25 6.86 16.40
N ARG A 78 19.94 6.98 16.18
CA ARG A 78 18.99 7.45 17.21
C ARG A 78 18.92 6.52 18.43
N GLU A 79 19.01 5.22 18.19
CA GLU A 79 18.96 4.21 19.26
C GLU A 79 20.35 3.88 19.85
N GLY A 80 21.45 4.43 19.31
CA GLY A 80 22.80 4.13 19.76
C GLY A 80 23.25 2.67 19.53
N ILE A 81 22.70 2.01 18.51
CA ILE A 81 22.94 0.60 18.21
C ILE A 81 23.60 0.40 16.84
N HIS A 82 24.20 -0.76 16.64
CA HIS A 82 24.74 -1.13 15.33
C HIS A 82 23.61 -1.38 14.30
N SER A 83 23.82 -0.95 13.05
CA SER A 83 22.83 -1.06 11.95
C SER A 83 22.34 -2.49 11.72
N SER A 84 23.20 -3.49 11.90
CA SER A 84 22.81 -4.92 11.80
C SER A 84 21.71 -5.31 12.80
N LYS A 85 21.68 -4.72 14.00
CA LYS A 85 20.64 -4.97 15.01
C LYS A 85 19.30 -4.39 14.59
N VAL A 86 19.31 -3.25 13.88
CA VAL A 86 18.11 -2.67 13.28
C VAL A 86 17.57 -3.59 12.19
N SER A 87 18.42 -4.00 11.25
CA SER A 87 18.03 -4.90 10.16
C SER A 87 17.43 -6.21 10.68
N VAL A 88 18.11 -6.88 11.62
CA VAL A 88 17.62 -8.13 12.22
C VAL A 88 16.29 -7.93 12.94
N ALA A 89 16.12 -6.83 13.68
CA ALA A 89 14.87 -6.55 14.38
C ALA A 89 13.72 -6.30 13.40
N ILE A 90 13.94 -5.59 12.31
CA ILE A 90 12.93 -5.37 11.27
C ILE A 90 12.52 -6.72 10.65
N HIS A 91 13.47 -7.54 10.22
CA HIS A 91 13.17 -8.86 9.63
C HIS A 91 12.40 -9.77 10.60
N ARG A 92 12.79 -9.79 11.89
CA ARG A 92 12.08 -10.57 12.91
C ARG A 92 10.68 -10.01 13.18
N GLY A 93 10.54 -8.68 13.21
CA GLY A 93 9.24 -8.01 13.36
C GLY A 93 8.29 -8.39 12.23
N LEU A 94 8.74 -8.27 10.97
CA LEU A 94 7.96 -8.68 9.80
C LEU A 94 7.57 -10.16 9.83
N ARG A 95 8.48 -11.05 10.28
CA ARG A 95 8.15 -12.47 10.45
C ARG A 95 7.08 -12.70 11.52
N SER A 96 7.13 -11.95 12.63
CA SER A 96 6.10 -12.03 13.68
C SER A 96 4.75 -11.53 13.17
N MET A 97 4.76 -10.39 12.45
CA MET A 97 3.56 -9.82 11.83
C MET A 97 2.94 -10.79 10.84
N ARG A 98 3.76 -11.43 9.99
CA ARG A 98 3.28 -12.43 9.02
C ARG A 98 2.54 -13.57 9.72
N ARG A 99 3.07 -14.12 10.81
CA ARG A 99 2.39 -15.16 11.58
C ARG A 99 1.04 -14.69 12.10
N CYS A 100 0.97 -13.47 12.63
CA CYS A 100 -0.29 -12.88 13.08
C CYS A 100 -1.30 -12.74 11.93
N TYR A 101 -0.87 -12.33 10.74
CA TYR A 101 -1.74 -12.30 9.56
C TYR A 101 -2.17 -13.71 9.13
N ASP A 102 -1.26 -14.68 9.10
CA ASP A 102 -1.59 -16.07 8.79
C ASP A 102 -2.67 -16.58 9.78
N ASP A 103 -2.52 -16.33 11.09
CA ASP A 103 -3.50 -16.75 12.10
C ASP A 103 -4.86 -16.03 11.98
N LEU A 104 -4.87 -14.74 11.60
CA LEU A 104 -6.09 -13.94 11.47
C LEU A 104 -6.90 -14.25 10.20
N PHE A 105 -6.25 -14.71 9.15
CA PHE A 105 -6.85 -14.89 7.82
C PHE A 105 -6.83 -16.34 7.30
N GLN A 106 -6.25 -17.30 8.03
CA GLN A 106 -6.39 -18.74 7.73
C GLN A 106 -7.73 -19.36 8.15
N THR A 107 -8.61 -18.61 8.84
CA THR A 107 -9.93 -19.06 9.29
C THR A 107 -11.10 -18.65 8.38
N GLU A 108 -10.84 -18.08 7.20
CA GLU A 108 -11.84 -17.91 6.12
C GLU A 108 -11.70 -19.05 5.09
#